data_AF-A0A530HF38-F1
#
_entry.id   AF-A0A530HF38-F1
#
_cell.length_a   1.000
_cell.length_b   1.000
_cell.length_c   1.000
_cell.angle_alpha   90.00
_cell.angle_beta   90.00
_cell.angle_gamma   90.00
#
_symmetry.space_group_name_H-M   'P 1'
#
loop_
_entity.id
_entity.type
_entity.pdbx_description
1 polymer ?
#
loop_
_entity_poly.entity_id
_entity_poly.type
_entity_poly.pdbx_seq_one_letter_code
_entity_poly.pdbx_strand_id
1 'polypeptide(L)' 'PDYDLPSAVPGSFAIAPAPKMVDALTRDYANTAAMIFGTPPSFDDILESARQIEQDINTHS' A
#
# COMPACT_ATOMS: atom_id res chain seq x y z
N PRO A 1 -3.38 15.45 -2.24
CA PRO A 1 -2.47 14.39 -1.76
C PRO A 1 -1.17 14.43 -2.56
N ASP A 2 -0.04 14.32 -1.88
CA ASP A 2 1.26 14.22 -2.51
C ASP A 2 1.60 12.72 -2.55
N TYR A 3 1.59 12.14 -3.75
CA TYR A 3 1.73 10.70 -3.96
C TYR A 3 3.18 10.24 -4.07
N ASP A 4 4.14 11.13 -3.79
CA ASP A 4 5.57 10.85 -3.97
C ASP A 4 5.94 10.34 -5.37
N LEU A 5 5.16 10.71 -6.39
CA LEU A 5 5.47 10.45 -7.81
C LEU A 5 6.92 10.82 -8.19
N PRO A 6 7.57 11.85 -7.60
CA PRO A 6 8.97 12.16 -7.89
C PRO A 6 9.98 11.08 -7.50
N SER A 7 9.65 10.17 -6.57
CA SER A 7 10.53 9.04 -6.22
C SER A 7 10.36 7.83 -7.16
N ALA A 8 9.37 7.85 -8.06
CA ALA A 8 9.23 6.84 -9.10
C ALA A 8 10.37 6.97 -10.12
N VAL A 9 11.37 6.10 -10.02
CA VAL A 9 12.49 6.04 -10.98
C VAL A 9 12.06 5.19 -12.19
N PRO A 10 12.42 5.57 -13.44
CA PRO A 10 12.11 4.76 -14.62
C PRO A 10 12.64 3.34 -14.47
N GLY A 11 11.75 2.34 -14.56
CA GLY A 11 12.08 0.93 -14.32
C GLY A 11 11.75 0.41 -12.92
N SER A 12 11.11 1.21 -12.05
CA SER A 12 10.62 0.78 -10.74
C SER A 12 9.16 1.19 -10.50
N PHE A 13 8.45 0.42 -9.68
CA PHE A 13 7.07 0.66 -9.26
C PHE A 13 7.04 1.11 -7.79
N ALA A 14 6.13 2.03 -7.47
CA ALA A 14 5.77 2.39 -6.10
C ALA A 14 4.36 1.86 -5.82
N ILE A 15 4.25 0.84 -4.97
CA ILE A 15 3.00 0.13 -4.63
C ILE A 15 2.65 0.37 -3.17
N ALA A 16 3.63 0.35 -2.26
CA ALA A 16 3.43 0.68 -0.87
C ALA A 16 3.14 2.18 -0.72
N PRO A 17 2.20 2.58 0.16
CA PRO A 17 1.89 3.99 0.34
C PRO A 17 3.04 4.74 1.02
N ALA A 18 3.24 5.99 0.62
CA ALA A 18 4.19 6.88 1.29
C ALA A 18 3.80 7.07 2.79
N PRO A 19 4.75 7.27 3.71
CA PRO A 19 4.47 7.34 5.16
C PRO A 19 3.37 8.33 5.54
N LYS A 20 3.31 9.48 4.87
CA LYS A 20 2.30 10.53 5.09
C LYS A 20 0.86 10.12 4.72
N MET A 21 0.68 9.03 3.99
CA MET A 21 -0.63 8.51 3.56
C MET A 21 -1.19 7.46 4.53
N VAL A 22 -0.33 6.81 5.33
CA VAL A 22 -0.69 5.63 6.13
C VAL A 22 -1.83 5.92 7.10
N ASP A 23 -1.78 7.05 7.82
CA ASP A 23 -2.82 7.41 8.79
C ASP A 23 -4.20 7.62 8.15
N ALA A 24 -4.24 8.22 6.96
CA ALA A 24 -5.48 8.44 6.24
C ALA A 24 -6.05 7.10 5.73
N LEU A 25 -5.21 6.28 5.12
CA LEU A 25 -5.60 4.97 4.61
C LEU A 25 -6.04 4.01 5.72
N THR A 26 -5.43 4.09 6.91
CA THR A 26 -5.83 3.29 8.07
C THR A 26 -7.28 3.61 8.48
N ARG A 27 -7.64 4.90 8.53
CA ARG A 27 -9.01 5.32 8.86
C ARG A 27 -10.00 4.91 7.79
N ASP A 28 -9.64 5.11 6.53
CA ASP A 28 -10.49 4.75 5.39
C ASP A 28 -10.71 3.23 5.34
N TYR A 29 -9.68 2.45 5.62
CA TYR A 29 -9.78 1.00 5.76
C TYR A 29 -10.73 0.61 6.89
N ALA A 30 -10.58 1.18 8.08
CA ALA A 30 -11.47 0.89 9.21
C ALA A 30 -12.95 1.21 8.90
N ASN A 31 -13.20 2.30 8.16
CA ASN A 31 -14.55 2.70 7.75
C ASN A 31 -15.17 1.78 6.68
N THR A 32 -14.34 1.07 5.92
CA THR A 32 -14.77 0.25 4.78
C THR A 32 -14.63 -1.26 5.01
N ALA A 33 -13.90 -1.69 6.04
CA ALA A 33 -13.63 -3.09 6.34
C ALA A 33 -14.92 -3.91 6.55
N ALA A 34 -15.98 -3.29 7.09
CA ALA A 34 -17.29 -3.92 7.26
C ALA A 34 -17.98 -4.30 5.94
N MET A 35 -17.50 -3.76 4.80
CA MET A 35 -18.01 -4.07 3.46
C MET A 35 -17.28 -5.25 2.81
N ILE A 36 -16.20 -5.75 3.42
CA ILE A 36 -15.43 -6.88 2.88
C ILE A 36 -16.14 -8.18 3.27
N PHE A 37 -16.41 -9.03 2.28
CA PHE A 37 -16.98 -10.36 2.54
C PHE A 37 -15.96 -11.26 3.25
N GLY A 38 -16.38 -11.88 4.36
CA GLY A 38 -15.54 -12.75 5.16
C GLY A 38 -14.77 -12.00 6.24
N THR A 39 -13.68 -12.60 6.74
CA THR A 39 -12.79 -11.95 7.71
C THR A 39 -11.80 -11.07 6.96
N PRO A 40 -11.89 -9.73 7.08
CA PRO A 40 -10.89 -8.86 6.46
C PRO A 40 -9.51 -9.08 7.11
N PRO A 41 -8.41 -8.99 6.35
CA PRO A 41 -7.06 -9.01 6.92
C PRO A 41 -6.83 -7.80 7.84
N SER A 42 -5.74 -7.75 8.59
CA SER A 42 -5.37 -6.48 9.23
C SER A 42 -4.87 -5.48 8.18
N PHE A 43 -4.94 -4.18 8.49
CA PHE A 43 -4.37 -3.17 7.61
C PHE A 43 -2.84 -3.34 7.47
N ASP A 44 -2.17 -3.77 8.53
CA ASP A 44 -0.73 -4.04 8.52
C ASP A 44 -0.38 -5.19 7.57
N ASP A 45 -1.19 -6.26 7.52
CA ASP A 45 -0.99 -7.37 6.56
C ASP A 45 -1.09 -6.90 5.11
N ILE A 46 -1.98 -5.95 4.83
CA ILE A 46 -2.12 -5.34 3.49
C ILE A 46 -0.87 -4.52 3.16
N LEU A 47 -0.37 -3.71 4.10
CA LEU A 47 0.84 -2.90 3.90
C LEU A 47 2.07 -3.77 3.69
N GLU A 48 2.19 -4.87 4.44
CA GLU A 48 3.28 -5.83 4.27
C GLU A 48 3.22 -6.50 2.90
N SER A 49 2.03 -6.94 2.48
CA SER A 49 1.82 -7.52 1.15
C SER A 49 2.20 -6.52 0.03
N ALA A 50 1.81 -5.25 0.17
CA ALA A 50 2.17 -4.21 -0.80
C ALA A 50 3.69 -3.98 -0.89
N ARG A 51 4.40 -4.01 0.26
CA ARG A 51 5.87 -3.92 0.29
C ARG A 51 6.55 -5.10 -0.38
N GLN A 52 6.05 -6.32 -0.12
CA GLN A 52 6.59 -7.53 -0.74
C GLN A 52 6.43 -7.49 -2.26
N ILE A 53 5.24 -7.13 -2.75
CA ILE A 53 4.98 -6.96 -4.19
C ILE A 53 5.91 -5.92 -4.82
N GLU A 54 6.08 -4.77 -4.16
CA GLU A 54 7.00 -3.73 -4.63
C GLU A 54 8.44 -4.25 -4.74
N GLN A 55 8.91 -4.93 -3.70
CA GLN A 55 10.26 -5.51 -3.67
C GLN A 55 10.45 -6.55 -4.77
N ASP A 56 9.51 -7.48 -4.92
CA ASP A 56 9.58 -8.57 -5.90
C ASP A 56 9.62 -8.01 -7.32
N ILE A 57 8.70 -7.10 -7.66
CA ILE A 57 8.65 -6.50 -9.01
C ILE A 57 9.93 -5.71 -9.31
N ASN A 58 10.41 -4.92 -8.36
CA ASN A 58 11.59 -4.08 -8.57
C ASN A 58 12.91 -4.85 -8.55
N THR A 59 12.94 -6.08 -8.02
CA THR A 59 14.15 -6.93 -7.97
C THR A 59 14.22 -7.90 -9.17
N HIS A 60 13.09 -8.19 -9.82
CA HIS A 60 13.00 -9.13 -10.95
C HIS A 60 12.80 -8.44 -12.32
N SER A 61 13.02 -7.13 -12.42
CA SER A 61 12.87 -6.31 -13.65
C SER A 61 14.16 -6.19 -14.48
#